data_AF-A0A1E4FCW5-F1
#
_entry.id   AF-A0A1E4FCW5-F1
#
_cell.length_a   1.000
_cell.length_b   1.000
_cell.length_c   1.000
_cell.angle_alpha   90.00
_cell.angle_beta   90.00
_cell.angle_gamma   90.00
#
_symmetry.space_group_name_H-M   'P 1'
#
loop_
_entity.id
_entity.type
_entity.pdbx_description
1 polymer ?
#
loop_
_entity_poly.entity_id
_entity_poly.type
_entity_poly.pdbx_seq_one_letter_code
_entity_poly.pdbx_strand_id
1 'polypeptide(L)'
;MLLMNKSRRRLGAVATACLLSVALPAAPAWAQKVKNKTKPATGMETSVTVDIPTIDAVGSTIDEATIGDILRGNIAGHAQQLADLDATSIGVPEIVVSVTSQNADKSYDATITFSDLVFEGVVDGVAAGVSLGGIAMITEEGTFDFGTMTAADLNIGGMLGIYGLVDRGQTGLETIYTDFSSVGGTMQAEDVSCTIGAMNGAEFKARPLKTSFVEMMGMAQALEDDPDDLDPALLGQVIRMYADILTAFETTEVTFDGLSCEGTDDVDRPMTFSIAGMTMGGMSPGIYPAISMDGFDIVVEGDGAMSLDNFTMKQMDLSGLIATLESAPENVDERWLEANARALFPAIEGFSLSGFDMDIPDPDNDGARLKATIGNVDLTLARYLNGLPTSMDLSAANILAELPEDSGDETVEQLRALGITDIDAGFRVAAAWDEANSSINIEEMSFTGADLATVFLAGTIANATADLFALDTDTALAAGMSVAVKGLDLTVTDAGLSDIVLAVVAAEQGADPATLRPVFAGLAQGSVIAMMAGAADAAKLGEAINTFVSGKAKTLAIGIRAKQDPGLSLPDFIAAEEDPTTLLGKVNISAEAK
;
A
#
# COMPACT_ATOMS: atom_id res chain seq x y z
N MET A 1 4.80 55.18 10.02
CA MET A 1 6.27 55.15 10.19
C MET A 1 6.54 54.20 11.36
N LEU A 2 7.22 53.08 11.09
CA LEU A 2 7.58 51.96 12.00
C LEU A 2 6.36 51.13 12.48
N LEU A 3 6.22 49.82 12.28
CA LEU A 3 7.20 48.73 12.19
C LEU A 3 6.86 47.73 11.05
N MET A 4 7.76 47.65 10.07
CA MET A 4 7.99 46.46 9.25
C MET A 4 8.83 45.46 10.08
N ASN A 5 8.88 44.21 9.62
CA ASN A 5 9.85 43.14 9.93
C ASN A 5 9.43 42.09 10.98
N LYS A 6 8.68 41.06 10.56
CA LYS A 6 8.54 39.79 11.30
C LYS A 6 8.52 38.49 10.45
N SER A 7 8.60 38.53 9.11
CA SER A 7 8.49 37.28 8.31
C SER A 7 9.80 36.53 8.02
N ARG A 8 10.98 37.06 8.39
CA ARG A 8 12.27 36.42 8.04
C ARG A 8 12.76 35.33 9.02
N ARG A 9 12.14 35.17 10.20
CA ARG A 9 12.60 34.20 11.22
C ARG A 9 12.01 32.80 11.12
N ARG A 10 11.03 32.57 10.23
CA ARG A 10 10.42 31.24 10.02
C ARG A 10 11.08 30.42 8.90
N LEU A 11 11.95 31.03 8.09
CA LEU A 11 12.63 30.36 6.98
C LEU A 11 13.79 29.44 7.42
N GLY A 12 14.44 29.73 8.56
CA GLY A 12 15.60 28.96 9.01
C GLY A 12 15.28 27.52 9.43
N ALA A 13 14.14 27.29 10.09
CA ALA A 13 13.70 25.96 10.51
C ALA A 13 13.28 25.08 9.31
N VAL A 14 12.75 25.71 8.25
CA VAL A 14 12.34 25.02 7.02
C VAL A 14 13.57 24.66 6.17
N ALA A 15 14.60 25.50 6.14
CA ALA A 15 15.82 25.24 5.37
C ALA A 15 16.65 24.06 5.94
N THR A 16 16.71 23.91 7.27
CA THR A 16 17.33 22.75 7.93
C THR A 16 16.47 21.49 7.78
N ALA A 17 15.13 21.62 7.81
CA ALA A 17 14.22 20.52 7.51
C ALA A 17 14.30 20.08 6.04
N CYS A 18 14.47 21.00 5.08
CA CYS A 18 14.60 20.68 3.65
C CYS A 18 15.92 19.96 3.31
N LEU A 19 17.01 20.25 4.03
CA LEU A 19 18.28 19.53 3.86
C LEU A 19 18.25 18.12 4.48
N LEU A 20 17.37 17.86 5.45
CA LEU A 20 17.17 16.55 6.09
C LEU A 20 16.00 15.76 5.47
N SER A 21 15.07 16.40 4.75
CA SER A 21 13.85 15.78 4.22
C SER A 21 14.06 14.92 2.97
N VAL A 22 15.24 14.95 2.35
CA VAL A 22 15.51 14.19 1.11
C VAL A 22 15.99 12.76 1.40
N ALA A 23 16.36 12.48 2.65
CA ALA A 23 16.94 11.19 3.06
C ALA A 23 16.15 10.47 4.16
N LEU A 24 14.98 10.97 4.56
CA LEU A 24 14.10 10.30 5.52
C LEU A 24 12.72 10.14 4.87
N PRO A 25 12.15 8.92 4.74
CA PRO A 25 10.71 8.81 4.64
C PRO A 25 10.16 9.54 5.87
N ALA A 26 9.26 10.49 5.65
CA ALA A 26 8.62 11.26 6.71
C ALA A 26 8.01 10.29 7.74
N ALA A 27 8.77 9.99 8.80
CA ALA A 27 8.24 9.33 9.97
C ALA A 27 7.17 10.28 10.50
N PRO A 28 5.90 9.84 10.61
CA PRO A 28 4.82 10.70 11.04
C PRO A 28 5.10 11.09 12.50
N ALA A 29 5.61 12.30 12.69
CA ALA A 29 5.62 12.94 13.99
C ALA A 29 4.16 13.17 14.41
N TRP A 30 3.60 12.17 15.11
CA TRP A 30 2.84 12.33 16.33
C TRP A 30 1.92 13.57 16.33
N ALA A 31 0.90 13.55 15.49
CA ALA A 31 -0.18 14.51 15.49
C ALA A 31 -1.55 13.81 15.44
N GLN A 32 -1.77 12.80 16.28
CA GLN A 32 -3.11 12.27 16.51
C GLN A 32 -3.34 11.87 17.97
N LYS A 33 -3.57 12.87 18.82
CA LYS A 33 -4.51 12.75 19.94
C LYS A 33 -5.23 14.08 20.22
N VAL A 34 -5.94 14.63 19.22
CA VAL A 34 -7.12 15.48 19.49
C VAL A 34 -8.18 15.32 18.39
N LYS A 35 -9.19 14.48 18.65
CA LYS A 35 -10.51 14.63 18.01
C LYS A 35 -11.13 15.92 18.57
N ASN A 36 -10.92 17.04 17.89
CA ASN A 36 -11.88 18.15 17.80
C ASN A 36 -11.36 19.15 16.75
N LYS A 37 -12.11 19.27 15.65
CA LYS A 37 -11.97 20.37 14.68
C LYS A 37 -12.17 21.70 15.42
N THR A 38 -11.07 22.29 15.87
CA THR A 38 -11.00 23.69 16.27
C THR A 38 -9.84 24.27 15.49
N LYS A 39 -10.03 25.45 14.89
CA LYS A 39 -9.00 26.23 14.20
C LYS A 39 -7.64 26.11 14.91
N PRO A 40 -6.50 26.09 14.18
CA PRO A 40 -5.19 26.11 14.81
C PRO A 40 -5.19 27.23 15.84
N ALA A 41 -4.83 26.90 17.08
CA ALA A 41 -4.79 27.87 18.16
C ALA A 41 -3.83 28.99 17.74
N THR A 42 -4.39 30.14 17.37
CA THR A 42 -3.66 31.38 17.19
C THR A 42 -3.05 31.74 18.54
N GLY A 43 -1.78 31.39 18.76
CA GLY A 43 -1.11 31.71 20.03
C GLY A 43 0.18 30.99 20.37
N MET A 44 0.62 29.97 19.62
CA MET A 44 1.89 29.31 19.90
C MET A 44 3.05 30.22 19.48
N GLU A 45 3.72 30.84 20.46
CA GLU A 45 4.96 31.58 20.23
C GLU A 45 6.13 30.61 20.28
N THR A 46 6.72 30.33 19.13
CA THR A 46 7.94 29.51 19.03
C THR A 46 9.15 30.44 18.86
N SER A 47 10.16 30.28 19.72
CA SER A 47 11.47 30.88 19.57
C SER A 47 12.52 29.82 19.27
N VAL A 48 13.35 30.06 18.27
CA VAL A 48 14.45 29.18 17.87
C VAL A 48 15.76 29.96 18.00
N THR A 49 16.74 29.38 18.68
CA THR A 49 18.11 29.92 18.78
C THR A 49 19.08 28.88 18.23
N VAL A 50 20.06 29.33 17.43
CA VAL A 50 21.08 28.47 16.83
C VAL A 50 22.46 28.96 17.26
N ASP A 51 23.17 28.11 18.01
CA ASP A 51 24.55 28.34 18.46
C ASP A 51 25.52 27.46 17.68
N ILE A 52 26.64 28.06 17.25
CA ILE A 52 27.66 27.41 16.43
C ILE A 52 29.01 27.91 16.96
N PRO A 53 29.66 27.19 17.89
CA PRO A 53 30.83 27.69 18.59
C PRO A 53 32.04 27.89 17.70
N THR A 54 32.24 26.98 16.74
CA THR A 54 33.42 26.94 15.88
C THR A 54 33.06 26.47 14.49
N ILE A 55 33.66 27.10 13.48
CA ILE A 55 33.63 26.68 12.08
C ILE A 55 35.10 26.67 11.63
N ASP A 56 35.55 25.58 11.02
CA ASP A 56 36.89 25.46 10.44
C ASP A 56 36.75 25.29 8.92
N ALA A 57 37.11 26.31 8.16
CA ALA A 57 36.99 26.33 6.71
C ALA A 57 38.37 26.42 6.06
N VAL A 58 38.86 25.30 5.53
CA VAL A 58 40.18 25.21 4.90
C VAL A 58 40.07 25.40 3.39
N GLY A 59 40.73 26.44 2.88
CA GLY A 59 40.75 26.74 1.45
C GLY A 59 39.38 27.10 0.88
N SER A 60 38.45 27.57 1.72
CA SER A 60 37.10 27.93 1.29
C SER A 60 37.05 29.27 0.56
N THR A 61 36.23 29.38 -0.48
CA THR A 61 35.90 30.65 -1.15
C THR A 61 34.89 31.50 -0.37
N ILE A 62 34.23 30.91 0.64
CA ILE A 62 33.31 31.57 1.55
C ILE A 62 33.97 31.70 2.94
N ASP A 63 33.86 32.88 3.57
CA ASP A 63 34.38 33.07 4.93
C ASP A 63 33.49 32.40 6.01
N GLU A 64 34.09 32.10 7.15
CA GLU A 64 33.41 31.42 8.27
C GLU A 64 32.18 32.19 8.79
N ALA A 65 32.18 33.52 8.74
CA ALA A 65 31.03 34.31 9.20
C ALA A 65 29.83 34.12 8.26
N THR A 66 30.08 34.07 6.96
CA THR A 66 29.08 33.78 5.94
C THR A 66 28.57 32.33 6.06
N ILE A 67 29.45 31.35 6.26
CA ILE A 67 29.05 29.94 6.55
C ILE A 67 28.15 29.89 7.79
N GLY A 68 28.52 30.63 8.84
CA GLY A 68 27.73 30.73 10.05
C GLY A 68 26.35 31.37 9.85
N ASP A 69 26.19 32.31 8.92
CA ASP A 69 24.88 32.91 8.60
C ASP A 69 24.00 31.94 7.80
N ILE A 70 24.61 31.17 6.89
CA ILE A 70 23.95 30.09 6.14
C ILE A 70 23.37 29.04 7.09
N LEU A 71 24.19 28.51 8.01
CA LEU A 71 23.79 27.48 8.97
C LEU A 71 22.72 27.97 9.96
N ARG A 72 22.60 29.29 10.16
CA ARG A 72 21.51 29.92 10.94
C ARG A 72 20.24 30.15 10.12
N GLY A 73 20.21 29.73 8.86
CA GLY A 73 19.03 29.69 8.01
C GLY A 73 18.99 30.72 6.88
N ASN A 74 20.04 31.53 6.66
CA ASN A 74 20.08 32.49 5.56
C ASN A 74 20.56 31.85 4.23
N ILE A 75 20.07 30.66 3.89
CA ILE A 75 20.48 29.93 2.69
C ILE A 75 20.15 30.72 1.42
N ALA A 76 18.93 31.24 1.30
CA ALA A 76 18.50 32.00 0.13
C ALA A 76 19.33 33.28 -0.12
N GLY A 77 19.83 33.92 0.95
CA GLY A 77 20.70 35.10 0.83
C GLY A 77 22.09 34.80 0.29
N HIS A 78 22.52 33.54 0.37
CA HIS A 78 23.86 33.07 0.01
C HIS A 78 23.84 31.93 -1.02
N ALA A 79 22.71 31.68 -1.67
CA ALA A 79 22.50 30.50 -2.51
C ALA A 79 23.51 30.42 -3.67
N GLN A 80 23.79 31.53 -4.37
CA GLN A 80 24.79 31.55 -5.43
C GLN A 80 26.20 31.26 -4.90
N GLN A 81 26.54 31.79 -3.72
CA GLN A 81 27.86 31.54 -3.13
C GLN A 81 28.03 30.05 -2.77
N LEU A 82 26.98 29.40 -2.26
CA LEU A 82 26.96 27.96 -1.99
C LEU A 82 27.04 27.11 -3.27
N ALA A 83 26.36 27.53 -4.34
CA ALA A 83 26.37 26.83 -5.61
C ALA A 83 27.74 26.86 -6.31
N ASP A 84 28.53 27.91 -6.07
CA ASP A 84 29.88 28.10 -6.64
C ASP A 84 30.99 27.86 -5.58
N LEU A 85 30.67 27.16 -4.49
CA LEU A 85 31.58 26.97 -3.36
C LEU A 85 32.76 26.07 -3.75
N ASP A 86 33.99 26.52 -3.47
CA ASP A 86 35.18 25.67 -3.43
C ASP A 86 35.70 25.63 -1.99
N ALA A 87 36.12 24.47 -1.50
CA ALA A 87 36.78 24.29 -0.22
C ALA A 87 37.58 22.99 -0.18
N THR A 88 38.73 22.98 0.49
CA THR A 88 39.42 21.71 0.78
C THR A 88 38.64 20.91 1.81
N SER A 89 38.18 21.58 2.88
CA SER A 89 37.28 21.00 3.88
C SER A 89 36.53 22.09 4.63
N ILE A 90 35.31 21.79 5.07
CA ILE A 90 34.55 22.62 6.02
C ILE A 90 34.11 21.70 7.16
N GLY A 91 34.55 22.00 8.38
CA GLY A 91 34.19 21.26 9.58
C GLY A 91 33.42 22.15 10.56
N VAL A 92 32.32 21.63 11.09
CA VAL A 92 31.52 22.25 12.15
C VAL A 92 31.33 21.20 13.25
N PRO A 93 32.17 21.24 14.32
CA PRO A 93 32.14 20.23 15.37
C PRO A 93 30.79 20.14 16.11
N GLU A 94 30.10 21.27 16.26
CA GLU A 94 28.86 21.33 17.02
C GLU A 94 27.93 22.43 16.50
N ILE A 95 26.65 22.08 16.30
CA ILE A 95 25.55 23.03 16.06
C ILE A 95 24.46 22.72 17.09
N VAL A 96 24.14 23.68 17.94
CA VAL A 96 23.08 23.53 18.96
C VAL A 96 21.88 24.38 18.56
N VAL A 97 20.73 23.74 18.40
CA VAL A 97 19.44 24.37 18.12
C VAL A 97 18.55 24.23 19.35
N SER A 98 18.23 25.36 19.99
CA SER A 98 17.28 25.40 21.10
C SER A 98 15.94 25.91 20.60
N VAL A 99 14.90 25.11 20.78
CA VAL A 99 13.52 25.44 20.43
C VAL A 99 12.71 25.55 21.71
N THR A 100 12.12 26.71 21.93
CA THR A 100 11.15 26.94 23.01
C THR A 100 9.81 27.26 22.37
N SER A 101 8.78 26.48 22.71
CA SER A 101 7.41 26.71 22.27
C SER A 101 6.53 27.02 23.47
N GLN A 102 5.87 28.18 23.44
CA GLN A 102 4.99 28.62 24.52
C GLN A 102 3.55 28.71 24.04
N ASN A 103 2.66 28.03 24.76
CA ASN A 103 1.24 28.32 24.80
C ASN A 103 0.88 28.92 26.17
N ALA A 104 -0.32 29.51 26.29
CA ALA A 104 -0.75 30.26 27.47
C ALA A 104 -0.58 29.52 28.82
N ASP A 105 -0.55 28.18 28.83
CA ASP A 105 -0.50 27.34 30.04
C ASP A 105 0.71 26.39 30.13
N LYS A 106 1.53 26.24 29.08
CA LYS A 106 2.69 25.30 29.05
C LYS A 106 3.81 25.80 28.15
N SER A 107 5.05 25.61 28.61
CA SER A 107 6.29 25.77 27.84
C SER A 107 6.80 24.39 27.47
N TYR A 108 7.27 24.22 26.24
CA TYR A 108 7.93 23.03 25.76
C TYR A 108 9.32 23.42 25.27
N ASP A 109 10.35 22.87 25.89
CA ASP A 109 11.73 23.10 25.50
C ASP A 109 12.32 21.85 24.86
N ALA A 110 13.01 22.04 23.74
CA ALA A 110 13.76 21.01 23.06
C ALA A 110 15.15 21.55 22.68
N THR A 111 16.19 20.75 22.92
CA THR A 111 17.56 21.02 22.47
C THR A 111 17.96 19.96 21.47
N ILE A 112 18.39 20.38 20.28
CA ILE A 112 18.89 19.51 19.22
C ILE A 112 20.36 19.85 18.99
N THR A 113 21.25 18.87 19.06
CA THR A 113 22.69 19.01 18.83
C THR A 113 23.06 18.19 17.61
N PHE A 114 23.66 18.83 16.62
CA PHE A 114 24.31 18.17 15.50
C PHE A 114 25.81 18.14 15.76
N SER A 115 26.43 16.97 15.64
CA SER A 115 27.85 16.76 15.93
C SER A 115 28.63 16.42 14.68
N ASP A 116 29.82 17.01 14.55
CA ASP A 116 30.82 16.70 13.52
C ASP A 116 30.28 16.75 12.08
N LEU A 117 29.71 17.88 11.67
CA LEU A 117 29.35 18.12 10.27
C LEU A 117 30.62 18.42 9.46
N VAL A 118 30.91 17.62 8.45
CA VAL A 118 32.11 17.77 7.61
C VAL A 118 31.75 17.69 6.14
N PHE A 119 32.23 18.65 5.36
CA PHE A 119 32.29 18.59 3.90
C PHE A 119 33.76 18.46 3.48
N GLU A 120 34.06 17.51 2.60
CA GLU A 120 35.41 17.26 2.08
C GLU A 120 35.46 17.47 0.57
N GLY A 121 36.52 18.17 0.12
CA GLY A 121 36.82 18.34 -1.30
C GLY A 121 35.67 18.96 -2.10
N VAL A 122 35.21 20.15 -1.67
CA VAL A 122 34.16 20.88 -2.36
C VAL A 122 34.76 21.61 -3.57
N VAL A 123 34.22 21.32 -4.76
CA VAL A 123 34.62 21.98 -6.01
C VAL A 123 33.37 22.36 -6.78
N ASP A 124 33.22 23.63 -7.13
CA ASP A 124 32.06 24.16 -7.89
C ASP A 124 30.70 23.72 -7.28
N GLY A 125 30.61 23.79 -5.95
CA GLY A 125 29.41 23.41 -5.20
C GLY A 125 29.15 21.90 -5.12
N VAL A 126 30.10 21.04 -5.48
CA VAL A 126 29.99 19.58 -5.33
C VAL A 126 31.00 19.10 -4.30
N ALA A 127 30.54 18.53 -3.19
CA ALA A 127 31.38 17.95 -2.15
C ALA A 127 31.67 16.48 -2.47
N ALA A 128 32.95 16.09 -2.53
CA ALA A 128 33.34 14.70 -2.75
C ALA A 128 32.84 13.77 -1.64
N GLY A 129 32.80 14.27 -0.40
CA GLY A 129 32.22 13.58 0.75
C GLY A 129 31.54 14.54 1.70
N VAL A 130 30.42 14.11 2.27
CA VAL A 130 29.75 14.77 3.38
C VAL A 130 29.52 13.76 4.50
N SER A 131 29.73 14.20 5.74
CA SER A 131 29.41 13.39 6.91
C SER A 131 28.84 14.25 8.03
N LEU A 132 27.99 13.63 8.83
CA LEU A 132 27.48 14.15 10.10
C LEU A 132 27.70 13.06 11.14
N GLY A 133 28.45 13.36 12.20
CA GLY A 133 28.79 12.39 13.25
C GLY A 133 27.56 11.87 14.01
N GLY A 134 26.58 12.74 14.26
CA GLY A 134 25.30 12.36 14.86
C GLY A 134 24.36 13.53 15.14
N ILE A 135 23.13 13.20 15.56
CA ILE A 135 22.09 14.13 15.99
C ILE A 135 21.61 13.68 17.37
N ALA A 136 21.62 14.55 18.36
CA ALA A 136 21.05 14.30 19.68
C ALA A 136 19.93 15.31 19.95
N MET A 137 18.74 14.85 20.32
CA MET A 137 17.61 15.67 20.70
C MET A 137 17.17 15.33 22.11
N ILE A 138 17.02 16.35 22.95
CA ILE A 138 16.61 16.22 24.34
C ILE A 138 15.37 17.09 24.54
N THR A 139 14.31 16.49 25.07
CA THR A 139 13.07 17.18 25.49
C THR A 139 12.75 16.81 26.93
N GLU A 140 11.69 17.40 27.49
CA GLU A 140 11.15 16.98 28.80
C GLU A 140 10.57 15.55 28.76
N GLU A 141 10.15 15.09 27.58
CA GLU A 141 9.41 13.83 27.38
C GLU A 141 10.33 12.67 26.97
N GLY A 142 11.59 12.94 26.58
CA GLY A 142 12.52 11.91 26.16
C GLY A 142 13.79 12.40 25.47
N THR A 143 14.60 11.43 25.04
CA THR A 143 15.81 11.64 24.24
C THR A 143 15.70 10.91 22.90
N PHE A 144 16.32 11.46 21.87
CA PHE A 144 16.46 10.84 20.57
C PHE A 144 17.90 11.04 20.10
N ASP A 145 18.57 9.96 19.77
CA ASP A 145 19.95 9.95 19.28
C ASP A 145 19.98 9.29 17.91
N PHE A 146 20.64 9.92 16.96
CA PHE A 146 20.83 9.40 15.62
C PHE A 146 22.32 9.39 15.33
N GLY A 147 22.82 8.26 14.83
CA GLY A 147 24.22 8.06 14.57
C GLY A 147 24.69 8.73 13.28
N THR A 148 25.87 8.31 12.84
CA THR A 148 26.54 8.89 11.69
C THR A 148 25.74 8.76 10.41
N MET A 149 25.75 9.83 9.61
CA MET A 149 25.21 9.88 8.26
C MET A 149 26.30 10.30 7.30
N THR A 150 26.36 9.69 6.12
CA THR A 150 27.34 9.99 5.08
C THR A 150 26.70 9.98 3.70
N ALA A 151 27.25 10.76 2.78
CA ALA A 151 27.00 10.63 1.35
C ALA A 151 28.26 11.06 0.57
N ALA A 152 28.35 10.61 -0.67
CA ALA A 152 29.38 11.01 -1.62
C ALA A 152 28.79 11.92 -2.71
N ASP A 153 29.67 12.66 -3.38
CA ASP A 153 29.34 13.50 -4.54
C ASP A 153 28.12 14.42 -4.34
N LEU A 154 27.98 15.01 -3.14
CA LEU A 154 26.85 15.87 -2.82
C LEU A 154 26.91 17.17 -3.63
N ASN A 155 26.01 17.29 -4.59
CA ASN A 155 25.84 18.45 -5.46
C ASN A 155 24.95 19.52 -4.79
N ILE A 156 25.58 20.40 -4.01
CA ILE A 156 24.92 21.50 -3.29
C ILE A 156 24.25 22.45 -4.29
N GLY A 157 24.90 22.76 -5.40
CA GLY A 157 24.31 23.61 -6.45
C GLY A 157 23.06 22.99 -7.07
N GLY A 158 23.08 21.68 -7.34
CA GLY A 158 21.93 20.92 -7.82
C GLY A 158 20.77 20.93 -6.83
N MET A 159 21.06 20.67 -5.55
CA MET A 159 20.08 20.77 -4.46
C MET A 159 19.41 22.15 -4.40
N LEU A 160 20.18 23.23 -4.48
CA LEU A 160 19.65 24.58 -4.49
C LEU A 160 18.81 24.85 -5.77
N GLY A 161 19.19 24.24 -6.89
CA GLY A 161 18.44 24.30 -8.16
C GLY A 161 17.07 23.63 -8.08
N ILE A 162 16.95 22.49 -7.40
CA ILE A 162 15.66 21.79 -7.17
C ILE A 162 14.64 22.75 -6.52
N TYR A 163 15.08 23.50 -5.51
CA TYR A 163 14.22 24.44 -4.79
C TYR A 163 14.02 25.79 -5.50
N GLY A 164 14.65 26.00 -6.66
CA GLY A 164 14.59 27.26 -7.41
C GLY A 164 15.35 28.41 -6.74
N LEU A 165 16.34 28.11 -5.90
CA LEU A 165 17.16 29.13 -5.21
C LEU A 165 18.32 29.62 -6.10
N VAL A 166 18.72 28.82 -7.08
CA VAL A 166 19.70 29.17 -8.12
C VAL A 166 19.22 28.66 -9.48
N ASP A 167 19.52 29.40 -10.54
CA ASP A 167 19.29 28.96 -11.92
C ASP A 167 20.61 28.46 -12.51
N ARG A 168 20.68 27.16 -12.81
CA ARG A 168 21.85 26.52 -13.44
C ARG A 168 21.66 26.25 -14.93
N GLY A 169 20.52 26.63 -15.51
CA GLY A 169 20.17 26.31 -16.91
C GLY A 169 19.97 24.81 -17.19
N GLN A 170 19.91 23.99 -16.15
CA GLN A 170 19.72 22.55 -16.20
C GLN A 170 18.23 22.21 -16.28
N THR A 171 17.87 21.26 -17.15
CA THR A 171 16.47 20.83 -17.35
C THR A 171 16.23 19.33 -17.20
N GLY A 172 17.29 18.51 -17.29
CA GLY A 172 17.23 17.06 -17.12
C GLY A 172 17.66 16.62 -15.73
N LEU A 173 17.45 15.34 -15.39
CA LEU A 173 17.93 14.74 -14.13
C LEU A 173 19.46 14.81 -14.05
N GLU A 174 19.98 15.19 -12.89
CA GLU A 174 21.39 15.06 -12.52
C GLU A 174 21.55 14.37 -11.18
N THR A 175 22.70 13.74 -10.97
CA THR A 175 23.06 13.15 -9.69
C THR A 175 23.21 14.24 -8.64
N ILE A 176 22.51 14.05 -7.53
CA ILE A 176 22.48 14.96 -6.38
C ILE A 176 23.39 14.45 -5.27
N TYR A 177 23.37 13.15 -5.02
CA TYR A 177 24.34 12.47 -4.17
C TYR A 177 24.40 10.99 -4.53
N THR A 178 25.49 10.35 -4.12
CA THR A 178 25.74 8.91 -4.22
C THR A 178 26.05 8.33 -2.84
N ASP A 179 25.96 7.00 -2.71
CA ASP A 179 26.41 6.24 -1.54
C ASP A 179 25.90 6.81 -0.20
N PHE A 180 24.61 7.16 -0.14
CA PHE A 180 23.99 7.58 1.10
C PHE A 180 23.93 6.41 2.09
N SER A 181 24.37 6.67 3.31
CA SER A 181 24.31 5.72 4.41
C SER A 181 24.02 6.44 5.72
N SER A 182 23.17 5.84 6.55
CA SER A 182 22.94 6.22 7.93
C SER A 182 22.97 4.96 8.78
N VAL A 183 23.60 5.03 9.95
CA VAL A 183 23.68 3.88 10.88
C VAL A 183 22.44 3.69 11.75
N GLY A 184 21.43 4.57 11.63
CA GLY A 184 20.23 4.55 12.47
C GLY A 184 20.40 5.28 13.80
N GLY A 185 19.57 4.94 14.80
CA GLY A 185 19.52 5.68 16.05
C GLY A 185 18.71 5.01 17.15
N THR A 186 18.48 5.72 18.24
CA THR A 186 17.66 5.29 19.37
C THR A 186 16.74 6.42 19.84
N MET A 187 15.59 6.05 20.40
CA MET A 187 14.64 6.95 21.05
C MET A 187 14.31 6.40 22.43
N GLN A 188 14.31 7.24 23.46
CA GLN A 188 13.88 6.88 24.81
C GLN A 188 12.85 7.89 25.31
N ALA A 189 11.71 7.40 25.76
CA ALA A 189 10.69 8.15 26.48
C ALA A 189 10.30 7.38 27.76
N GLU A 190 9.38 7.92 28.56
CA GLU A 190 8.99 7.34 29.86
C GLU A 190 8.54 5.86 29.74
N ASP A 191 7.68 5.57 28.76
CA ASP A 191 7.04 4.25 28.61
C ASP A 191 7.48 3.47 27.36
N VAL A 192 8.41 4.02 26.57
CA VAL A 192 8.86 3.40 25.33
C VAL A 192 10.31 3.72 25.00
N SER A 193 11.05 2.70 24.57
CA SER A 193 12.40 2.81 24.01
C SER A 193 12.43 2.14 22.65
N CYS A 194 12.94 2.82 21.63
CA CYS A 194 13.07 2.30 20.28
C CYS A 194 14.52 2.34 19.79
N THR A 195 14.89 1.35 18.97
CA THR A 195 16.09 1.32 18.14
C THR A 195 15.67 1.38 16.68
N ILE A 196 16.26 2.30 15.93
CA ILE A 196 16.01 2.57 14.51
C ILE A 196 17.22 2.04 13.74
N GLY A 197 16.97 1.19 12.75
CA GLY A 197 17.99 0.58 11.91
C GLY A 197 18.65 1.54 10.93
N ALA A 198 19.71 1.05 10.28
CA ALA A 198 20.42 1.79 9.25
C ALA A 198 19.55 2.04 8.01
N MET A 199 19.90 3.05 7.23
CA MET A 199 19.27 3.36 5.95
C MET A 199 20.34 3.56 4.88
N ASN A 200 20.15 2.97 3.70
CA ASN A 200 21.13 3.06 2.61
C ASN A 200 20.45 3.33 1.27
N GLY A 201 21.12 4.10 0.41
CA GLY A 201 20.67 4.36 -0.96
C GLY A 201 21.87 4.71 -1.86
N ALA A 202 21.96 4.07 -3.03
CA ALA A 202 23.13 4.18 -3.88
C ALA A 202 23.18 5.51 -4.67
N GLU A 203 22.04 5.97 -5.18
CA GLU A 203 22.00 7.22 -5.96
C GLU A 203 20.63 7.90 -5.85
N PHE A 204 20.67 9.23 -5.75
CA PHE A 204 19.52 10.10 -5.92
C PHE A 204 19.78 11.11 -7.03
N LYS A 205 18.84 11.21 -7.97
CA LYS A 205 18.87 12.20 -9.04
C LYS A 205 17.64 13.08 -8.97
N ALA A 206 17.82 14.33 -9.37
CA ALA A 206 16.73 15.27 -9.47
C ALA A 206 16.96 16.28 -10.60
N ARG A 207 15.89 16.94 -11.00
CA ARG A 207 15.93 18.14 -11.85
C ARG A 207 15.24 19.31 -11.14
N PRO A 208 15.54 20.56 -11.54
CA PRO A 208 14.78 21.71 -11.09
C PRO A 208 13.27 21.53 -11.30
N LEU A 209 12.49 21.88 -10.28
CA LEU A 209 11.04 21.95 -10.36
C LEU A 209 10.62 23.17 -11.20
N LYS A 210 9.53 23.03 -11.95
CA LYS A 210 8.94 24.15 -12.72
C LYS A 210 8.34 25.21 -11.81
N THR A 211 7.94 24.82 -10.60
CA THR A 211 7.39 25.71 -9.57
C THR A 211 8.42 25.87 -8.46
N SER A 212 8.78 27.12 -8.16
CA SER A 212 9.77 27.41 -7.12
C SER A 212 9.22 27.13 -5.72
N PHE A 213 10.11 26.86 -4.77
CA PHE A 213 9.71 26.64 -3.38
C PHE A 213 8.92 27.81 -2.77
N VAL A 214 9.26 29.04 -3.15
CA VAL A 214 8.55 30.25 -2.71
C VAL A 214 7.11 30.27 -3.23
N GLU A 215 6.90 29.91 -4.49
CA GLU A 215 5.56 29.79 -5.06
C GLU A 215 4.78 28.66 -4.40
N MET A 216 5.40 27.50 -4.17
CA MET A 216 4.79 26.39 -3.44
C MET A 216 4.30 26.79 -2.05
N MET A 217 5.13 27.51 -1.28
CA MET A 217 4.72 28.06 0.02
C MET A 217 3.57 29.06 -0.11
N GLY A 218 3.60 29.92 -1.14
CA GLY A 218 2.52 30.88 -1.39
C GLY A 218 1.20 30.18 -1.70
N MET A 219 1.24 29.09 -2.49
CA MET A 219 0.07 28.26 -2.78
C MET A 219 -0.44 27.54 -1.52
N ALA A 220 0.45 26.94 -0.72
CA ALA A 220 0.06 26.28 0.53
C ALA A 220 -0.64 27.24 1.52
N GLN A 221 -0.10 28.45 1.69
CA GLN A 221 -0.73 29.48 2.53
C GLN A 221 -2.11 29.88 2.01
N ALA A 222 -2.26 30.03 0.70
CA ALA A 222 -3.56 30.35 0.11
C ALA A 222 -4.59 29.23 0.32
N LEU A 223 -4.19 27.95 0.26
CA LEU A 223 -5.05 26.81 0.57
C LEU A 223 -5.45 26.76 2.06
N GLU A 224 -4.56 27.14 2.97
CA GLU A 224 -4.84 27.18 4.42
C GLU A 224 -5.79 28.31 4.82
N ASP A 225 -5.71 29.45 4.13
CA ASP A 225 -6.53 30.63 4.46
C ASP A 225 -8.02 30.45 4.12
N ASP A 226 -8.35 29.66 3.08
CA ASP A 226 -9.72 29.38 2.68
C ASP A 226 -9.92 27.91 2.21
N PRO A 227 -9.98 26.94 3.14
CA PRO A 227 -10.01 25.52 2.81
C PRO A 227 -11.36 25.05 2.23
N ASP A 228 -12.42 25.84 2.36
CA ASP A 228 -13.78 25.47 1.97
C ASP A 228 -14.20 26.07 0.61
N ASP A 229 -13.47 27.05 0.06
CA ASP A 229 -13.71 27.69 -1.25
C ASP A 229 -12.40 27.86 -2.02
N LEU A 230 -11.89 26.75 -2.56
CA LEU A 230 -10.64 26.74 -3.32
C LEU A 230 -10.82 27.41 -4.68
N ASP A 231 -10.06 28.49 -4.93
CA ASP A 231 -10.01 29.16 -6.23
C ASP A 231 -9.65 28.13 -7.35
N PRO A 232 -10.52 27.95 -8.37
CA PRO A 232 -10.26 27.05 -9.50
C PRO A 232 -8.91 27.28 -10.20
N ALA A 233 -8.44 28.53 -10.25
CA ALA A 233 -7.16 28.87 -10.86
C ALA A 233 -5.97 28.38 -10.01
N LEU A 234 -6.10 28.46 -8.69
CA LEU A 234 -5.11 27.94 -7.74
C LEU A 234 -5.07 26.41 -7.80
N LEU A 235 -6.24 25.76 -7.84
CA LEU A 235 -6.33 24.30 -7.95
C LEU A 235 -5.66 23.79 -9.24
N GLY A 236 -5.88 24.47 -10.37
CA GLY A 236 -5.21 24.13 -11.63
C GLY A 236 -3.69 24.26 -11.55
N GLN A 237 -3.16 25.25 -10.83
CA GLN A 237 -1.72 25.39 -10.60
C GLN A 237 -1.16 24.26 -9.74
N VAL A 238 -1.83 23.92 -8.64
CA VAL A 238 -1.43 22.84 -7.73
C VAL A 238 -1.40 21.49 -8.45
N ILE A 239 -2.40 21.20 -9.29
CA ILE A 239 -2.47 19.96 -10.08
C ILE A 239 -1.27 19.82 -11.03
N ARG A 240 -0.94 20.89 -11.77
CA ARG A 240 0.22 20.88 -12.70
C ARG A 240 1.56 20.82 -11.96
N MET A 241 1.67 21.47 -10.81
CA MET A 241 2.84 21.36 -9.93
C MET A 241 3.02 19.91 -9.46
N TYR A 242 1.94 19.24 -9.05
CA TYR A 242 2.00 17.85 -8.62
C TYR A 242 2.48 16.92 -9.74
N ALA A 243 1.98 17.11 -10.97
CA ALA A 243 2.47 16.37 -12.15
C ALA A 243 3.98 16.55 -12.38
N ASP A 244 4.50 17.76 -12.16
CA ASP A 244 5.92 18.05 -12.32
C ASP A 244 6.78 17.31 -11.27
N ILE A 245 6.33 17.32 -10.01
CA ILE A 245 6.99 16.63 -8.89
C ILE A 245 7.12 15.12 -9.17
N LEU A 246 6.07 14.49 -9.70
CA LEU A 246 6.05 13.05 -10.00
C LEU A 246 7.05 12.62 -11.10
N THR A 247 7.66 13.58 -11.79
CA THR A 247 8.67 13.32 -12.84
C THR A 247 10.00 14.01 -12.58
N ALA A 248 10.17 14.59 -11.39
CA ALA A 248 11.36 15.39 -11.05
C ALA A 248 12.48 14.59 -10.39
N PHE A 249 12.23 13.34 -10.00
CA PHE A 249 13.13 12.55 -9.17
C PHE A 249 13.35 11.15 -9.73
N GLU A 250 14.53 10.60 -9.46
CA GLU A 250 14.90 9.20 -9.69
C GLU A 250 15.75 8.74 -8.51
N THR A 251 15.55 7.52 -8.05
CA THR A 251 16.40 6.91 -7.02
C THR A 251 16.65 5.45 -7.33
N THR A 252 17.78 4.94 -6.88
CA THR A 252 18.02 3.49 -6.80
C THR A 252 17.17 2.86 -5.70
N GLU A 253 17.33 1.56 -5.50
CA GLU A 253 16.80 0.90 -4.30
C GLU A 253 17.29 1.62 -3.03
N VAL A 254 16.37 1.75 -2.07
CA VAL A 254 16.61 2.30 -0.74
C VAL A 254 16.20 1.24 0.28
N THR A 255 17.12 0.90 1.18
CA THR A 255 16.87 -0.07 2.25
C THR A 255 16.83 0.62 3.61
N PHE A 256 16.03 0.07 4.51
CA PHE A 256 15.92 0.46 5.91
C PHE A 256 15.94 -0.81 6.77
N ASP A 257 16.89 -0.92 7.69
CA ASP A 257 17.15 -2.13 8.50
C ASP A 257 16.17 -2.28 9.69
N GLY A 258 15.02 -1.61 9.62
CA GLY A 258 13.91 -1.84 10.54
C GLY A 258 13.87 -0.96 11.77
N LEU A 259 12.94 -1.29 12.67
CA LEU A 259 12.63 -0.56 13.89
C LEU A 259 12.27 -1.58 14.97
N SER A 260 12.77 -1.42 16.19
CA SER A 260 12.39 -2.25 17.33
C SER A 260 12.13 -1.38 18.54
N CYS A 261 10.95 -1.49 19.13
CA CYS A 261 10.49 -0.75 20.28
C CYS A 261 10.11 -1.70 21.40
N GLU A 262 10.47 -1.34 22.62
CA GLU A 262 10.06 -1.99 23.87
C GLU A 262 9.35 -0.94 24.73
N GLY A 263 8.27 -1.31 25.40
CA GLY A 263 7.52 -0.40 26.25
C GLY A 263 6.56 -1.15 27.17
N THR A 264 5.57 -0.43 27.69
CA THR A 264 4.47 -0.99 28.49
C THR A 264 3.11 -0.54 28.00
N ASP A 265 2.08 -1.38 28.18
CA ASP A 265 0.70 -1.02 27.89
C ASP A 265 0.02 -0.25 29.04
N ASP A 266 -1.27 0.06 28.89
CA ASP A 266 -2.07 0.82 29.86
C ASP A 266 -2.19 0.16 31.26
N VAL A 267 -1.77 -1.10 31.41
CA VAL A 267 -1.79 -1.87 32.68
C VAL A 267 -0.38 -2.37 33.07
N ASP A 268 0.65 -1.68 32.60
CA ASP A 268 2.08 -1.93 32.90
C ASP A 268 2.60 -3.30 32.43
N ARG A 269 1.98 -3.92 31.41
CA ARG A 269 2.49 -5.16 30.80
C ARG A 269 3.56 -4.85 29.77
N PRO A 270 4.71 -5.57 29.77
CA PRO A 270 5.72 -5.41 28.74
C PRO A 270 5.15 -5.63 27.35
N MET A 271 5.46 -4.72 26.44
CA MET A 271 5.08 -4.81 25.03
C MET A 271 6.29 -4.58 24.13
N THR A 272 6.35 -5.32 23.02
CA THR A 272 7.33 -5.13 21.96
C THR A 272 6.63 -4.85 20.64
N PHE A 273 7.22 -3.96 19.86
CA PHE A 273 6.82 -3.66 18.48
C PHE A 273 8.07 -3.72 17.61
N SER A 274 8.05 -4.45 16.49
CA SER A 274 9.17 -4.44 15.56
C SER A 274 8.76 -4.50 14.11
N ILE A 275 9.63 -3.94 13.27
CA ILE A 275 9.69 -4.10 11.81
C ILE A 275 11.12 -4.56 11.51
N ALA A 276 11.32 -5.71 10.87
CA ALA A 276 12.65 -6.26 10.60
C ALA A 276 13.38 -5.49 9.49
N GLY A 277 12.64 -4.96 8.51
CA GLY A 277 13.20 -4.13 7.46
C GLY A 277 12.16 -3.57 6.50
N MET A 278 12.56 -2.58 5.71
CA MET A 278 11.77 -2.07 4.59
C MET A 278 12.68 -1.87 3.38
N THR A 279 12.17 -2.20 2.19
CA THR A 279 12.88 -1.94 0.93
C THR A 279 11.95 -1.18 -0.01
N MET A 280 12.43 -0.05 -0.52
CA MET A 280 11.80 0.67 -1.62
C MET A 280 12.62 0.42 -2.87
N GLY A 281 12.01 -0.15 -3.91
CA GLY A 281 12.67 -0.33 -5.20
C GLY A 281 13.07 1.01 -5.84
N GLY A 282 13.83 0.97 -6.93
CA GLY A 282 14.24 2.19 -7.62
C GLY A 282 13.06 2.96 -8.23
N MET A 283 12.93 4.25 -7.89
CA MET A 283 11.93 5.14 -8.47
C MET A 283 12.47 5.74 -9.77
N SER A 284 11.61 5.86 -10.79
CA SER A 284 11.92 6.59 -12.01
C SER A 284 10.78 7.56 -12.37
N PRO A 285 11.00 8.57 -13.22
CA PRO A 285 9.97 9.53 -13.57
C PRO A 285 8.68 8.85 -14.06
N GLY A 286 7.59 9.07 -13.33
CA GLY A 286 6.28 8.48 -13.63
C GLY A 286 6.08 7.02 -13.20
N ILE A 287 7.06 6.39 -12.55
CA ILE A 287 6.93 5.04 -12.00
C ILE A 287 7.23 5.07 -10.50
N TYR A 288 6.21 4.81 -9.70
CA TYR A 288 6.37 4.65 -8.26
C TYR A 288 6.79 3.20 -7.95
N PRO A 289 7.89 2.97 -7.24
CA PRO A 289 8.46 1.64 -7.08
C PRO A 289 7.59 0.75 -6.19
N ALA A 290 7.88 -0.55 -6.22
CA ALA A 290 7.40 -1.46 -5.20
C ALA A 290 8.01 -1.10 -3.83
N ILE A 291 7.23 -1.24 -2.76
CA ILE A 291 7.65 -1.06 -1.38
C ILE A 291 7.35 -2.34 -0.62
N SER A 292 8.37 -2.96 -0.04
CA SER A 292 8.22 -4.11 0.85
C SER A 292 8.55 -3.75 2.30
N MET A 293 7.84 -4.38 3.22
CA MET A 293 8.09 -4.38 4.65
C MET A 293 8.23 -5.83 5.08
N ASP A 294 9.33 -6.15 5.76
CA ASP A 294 9.65 -7.48 6.26
C ASP A 294 9.50 -7.50 7.79
N GLY A 295 8.92 -8.59 8.30
CA GLY A 295 8.82 -8.94 9.72
C GLY A 295 8.21 -7.84 10.58
N PHE A 296 6.89 -7.70 10.56
CA PHE A 296 6.16 -6.87 11.51
C PHE A 296 5.70 -7.74 12.69
N ASP A 297 5.96 -7.31 13.92
CA ASP A 297 5.57 -8.03 15.13
C ASP A 297 5.07 -7.06 16.20
N ILE A 298 4.00 -7.46 16.89
CA ILE A 298 3.52 -6.84 18.13
C ILE A 298 3.29 -7.96 19.13
N VAL A 299 3.88 -7.84 20.32
CA VAL A 299 3.69 -8.79 21.41
C VAL A 299 3.42 -8.03 22.69
N VAL A 300 2.34 -8.38 23.38
CA VAL A 300 2.04 -7.90 24.74
C VAL A 300 2.14 -9.11 25.68
N GLU A 301 3.10 -9.07 26.60
CA GLU A 301 3.45 -10.22 27.42
C GLU A 301 2.25 -10.70 28.26
N GLY A 302 1.88 -11.96 28.08
CA GLY A 302 0.76 -12.58 28.77
C GLY A 302 -0.63 -12.18 28.26
N ASP A 303 -0.74 -11.42 27.17
CA ASP A 303 -2.01 -10.98 26.58
C ASP A 303 -2.22 -11.54 25.18
N GLY A 304 -1.39 -11.13 24.22
CA GLY A 304 -1.54 -11.51 22.82
C GLY A 304 -0.40 -11.06 21.93
N ALA A 305 -0.39 -11.60 20.71
CA ALA A 305 0.60 -11.31 19.70
C ALA A 305 -0.04 -11.20 18.32
N MET A 306 0.61 -10.45 17.44
CA MET A 306 0.29 -10.34 16.02
C MET A 306 1.60 -10.22 15.25
N SER A 307 1.74 -10.99 14.16
CA SER A 307 2.91 -10.93 13.29
C SER A 307 2.53 -10.94 11.81
N LEU A 308 3.46 -10.47 10.97
CA LEU A 308 3.39 -10.49 9.53
C LEU A 308 4.79 -10.66 8.94
N ASP A 309 5.04 -11.76 8.23
CA ASP A 309 6.36 -12.02 7.64
C ASP A 309 6.74 -11.01 6.56
N ASN A 310 5.81 -10.68 5.65
CA ASN A 310 6.05 -9.70 4.60
C ASN A 310 4.75 -9.02 4.14
N PHE A 311 4.85 -7.73 3.84
CA PHE A 311 3.88 -6.99 3.05
C PHE A 311 4.61 -6.30 1.90
N THR A 312 4.09 -6.41 0.69
CA THR A 312 4.61 -5.68 -0.47
C THR A 312 3.50 -4.95 -1.19
N MET A 313 3.61 -3.63 -1.31
CA MET A 313 2.88 -2.86 -2.30
C MET A 313 3.65 -2.94 -3.62
N LYS A 314 3.00 -3.42 -4.68
CA LYS A 314 3.64 -3.53 -6.00
C LYS A 314 3.74 -2.15 -6.65
N GLN A 315 4.51 -2.08 -7.73
CA GLN A 315 4.78 -0.85 -8.46
C GLN A 315 3.48 -0.16 -8.91
N MET A 316 3.52 1.17 -9.06
CA MET A 316 2.45 1.94 -9.67
C MET A 316 2.96 2.70 -10.90
N ASP A 317 2.24 2.58 -12.01
CA ASP A 317 2.45 3.41 -13.20
C ASP A 317 1.60 4.69 -13.10
N LEU A 318 2.29 5.83 -13.00
CA LEU A 318 1.70 7.15 -12.87
C LEU A 318 1.55 7.85 -14.23
N SER A 319 1.95 7.24 -15.35
CA SER A 319 1.98 7.90 -16.67
C SER A 319 0.62 8.43 -17.09
N GLY A 320 -0.45 7.65 -16.90
CA GLY A 320 -1.83 8.07 -17.19
C GLY A 320 -2.32 9.19 -16.29
N LEU A 321 -1.97 9.12 -14.99
CA LEU A 321 -2.25 10.18 -14.02
C LEU A 321 -1.54 11.47 -14.41
N ILE A 322 -0.23 11.42 -14.66
CA ILE A 322 0.59 12.57 -15.05
C ILE A 322 0.03 13.21 -16.31
N ALA A 323 -0.27 12.42 -17.35
CA ALA A 323 -0.85 12.94 -18.59
C ALA A 323 -2.18 13.67 -18.34
N THR A 324 -3.00 13.16 -17.42
CA THR A 324 -4.27 13.79 -17.01
C THR A 324 -4.03 15.11 -16.29
N LEU A 325 -3.14 15.14 -15.30
CA LEU A 325 -2.79 16.33 -14.54
C LEU A 325 -2.13 17.41 -15.42
N GLU A 326 -1.28 17.03 -16.37
CA GLU A 326 -0.65 17.94 -17.34
C GLU A 326 -1.69 18.55 -18.31
N SER A 327 -2.75 17.80 -18.63
CA SER A 327 -3.85 18.27 -19.47
C SER A 327 -4.86 19.16 -18.74
N ALA A 328 -4.71 19.35 -17.42
CA ALA A 328 -5.65 20.10 -16.62
C ALA A 328 -5.76 21.57 -17.10
N PRO A 329 -6.99 22.09 -17.27
CA PRO A 329 -7.22 23.47 -17.69
C PRO A 329 -6.67 24.47 -16.65
N GLU A 330 -6.55 25.74 -17.04
CA GLU A 330 -6.10 26.80 -16.12
C GLU A 330 -6.98 26.87 -14.87
N ASN A 331 -8.30 26.76 -15.05
CA ASN A 331 -9.29 26.71 -13.99
C ASN A 331 -9.83 25.29 -13.87
N VAL A 332 -9.51 24.61 -12.77
CA VAL A 332 -10.04 23.27 -12.47
C VAL A 332 -11.23 23.42 -11.54
N ASP A 333 -12.37 22.88 -11.95
CA ASP A 333 -13.60 22.83 -11.16
C ASP A 333 -13.99 21.38 -10.84
N GLU A 334 -15.04 21.22 -10.03
CA GLU A 334 -15.59 19.90 -9.68
C GLU A 334 -15.98 19.10 -10.93
N ARG A 335 -16.46 19.76 -11.99
CA ARG A 335 -16.88 19.07 -13.22
C ARG A 335 -15.70 18.43 -13.93
N TRP A 336 -14.55 19.11 -13.97
CA TRP A 336 -13.34 18.52 -14.52
C TRP A 336 -12.85 17.36 -13.66
N LEU A 337 -12.86 17.50 -12.32
CA LEU A 337 -12.48 16.42 -11.41
C LEU A 337 -13.37 15.19 -11.58
N GLU A 338 -14.69 15.37 -11.62
CA GLU A 338 -15.66 14.30 -11.84
C GLU A 338 -15.45 13.62 -13.21
N ALA A 339 -15.25 14.42 -14.27
CA ALA A 339 -15.01 13.90 -15.62
C ALA A 339 -13.70 13.10 -15.74
N ASN A 340 -12.71 13.38 -14.89
CA ASN A 340 -11.40 12.74 -14.92
C ASN A 340 -11.12 11.83 -13.72
N ALA A 341 -12.10 11.60 -12.83
CA ALA A 341 -11.89 10.92 -11.56
C ALA A 341 -11.16 9.58 -11.70
N ARG A 342 -11.49 8.79 -12.72
CA ARG A 342 -10.83 7.49 -13.01
C ARG A 342 -9.38 7.63 -13.49
N ALA A 343 -9.08 8.69 -14.23
CA ALA A 343 -7.73 8.94 -14.74
C ALA A 343 -6.82 9.58 -13.66
N LEU A 344 -7.41 10.08 -12.58
CA LEU A 344 -6.70 10.58 -11.39
C LEU A 344 -6.26 9.44 -10.43
N PHE A 345 -6.63 8.18 -10.72
CA PHE A 345 -6.09 7.03 -10.01
C PHE A 345 -4.88 6.46 -10.76
N PRO A 346 -3.77 6.18 -10.05
CA PRO A 346 -2.62 5.52 -10.66
C PRO A 346 -2.95 4.07 -11.04
N ALA A 347 -2.22 3.53 -12.02
CA ALA A 347 -2.30 2.12 -12.36
C ALA A 347 -1.45 1.32 -11.36
N ILE A 348 -2.11 0.68 -10.39
CA ILE A 348 -1.47 -0.06 -9.30
C ILE A 348 -1.30 -1.52 -9.72
N GLU A 349 -0.10 -2.08 -9.66
CA GLU A 349 0.13 -3.49 -10.03
C GLU A 349 -0.43 -4.47 -8.98
N GLY A 350 -0.74 -4.00 -7.77
CA GLY A 350 -1.42 -4.73 -6.71
C GLY A 350 -0.63 -4.77 -5.41
N PHE A 351 -0.84 -5.81 -4.60
CA PHE A 351 -0.13 -6.01 -3.33
C PHE A 351 0.06 -7.50 -3.04
N SER A 352 0.97 -7.83 -2.14
CA SER A 352 1.11 -9.16 -1.56
C SER A 352 1.32 -9.09 -0.06
N LEU A 353 0.90 -10.13 0.64
CA LEU A 353 1.02 -10.30 2.07
C LEU A 353 1.33 -11.77 2.35
N SER A 354 2.23 -12.06 3.28
CA SER A 354 2.52 -13.43 3.71
C SER A 354 2.76 -13.56 5.20
N GLY A 355 2.44 -14.72 5.75
CA GLY A 355 2.74 -15.09 7.14
C GLY A 355 2.04 -14.22 8.17
N PHE A 356 0.77 -13.88 7.94
CA PHE A 356 -0.03 -13.22 8.98
C PHE A 356 -0.39 -14.23 10.05
N ASP A 357 -0.13 -13.89 11.30
CA ASP A 357 -0.53 -14.66 12.46
C ASP A 357 -1.06 -13.72 13.54
N MET A 358 -2.13 -14.11 14.22
CA MET A 358 -2.75 -13.34 15.28
C MET A 358 -3.24 -14.28 16.35
N ASP A 359 -2.91 -13.99 17.60
CA ASP A 359 -3.44 -14.66 18.78
C ASP A 359 -3.68 -13.61 19.88
N ILE A 360 -4.91 -13.11 19.99
CA ILE A 360 -5.29 -12.02 20.90
C ILE A 360 -6.49 -12.42 21.78
N PRO A 361 -6.70 -11.78 22.94
CA PRO A 361 -7.92 -11.97 23.72
C PRO A 361 -9.17 -11.54 22.94
N ASP A 362 -10.26 -12.28 23.09
CA ASP A 362 -11.56 -11.91 22.52
C ASP A 362 -12.17 -10.76 23.35
N PRO A 363 -12.44 -9.58 22.76
CA PRO A 363 -13.03 -8.45 23.49
C PRO A 363 -14.48 -8.68 23.90
N ASP A 364 -15.19 -9.61 23.25
CA ASP A 364 -16.60 -9.90 23.47
C ASP A 364 -16.81 -11.11 24.40
N ASN A 365 -15.77 -11.92 24.66
CA ASN A 365 -15.87 -13.13 25.45
C ASN A 365 -14.67 -13.33 26.40
N ASP A 366 -14.91 -13.06 27.70
CA ASP A 366 -13.90 -13.17 28.76
C ASP A 366 -13.26 -14.57 28.82
N GLY A 367 -11.94 -14.62 28.56
CA GLY A 367 -11.15 -15.85 28.61
C GLY A 367 -11.07 -16.62 27.29
N ALA A 368 -11.81 -16.19 26.26
CA ALA A 368 -11.65 -16.70 24.90
C ALA A 368 -10.50 -15.98 24.18
N ARG A 369 -9.98 -16.63 23.14
CA ARG A 369 -8.90 -16.10 22.29
C ARG A 369 -9.33 -16.12 20.83
N LEU A 370 -8.97 -15.08 20.10
CA LEU A 370 -9.12 -14.98 18.66
C LEU A 370 -7.79 -15.37 18.02
N LYS A 371 -7.79 -16.49 17.30
CA LYS A 371 -6.65 -16.96 16.52
C LYS A 371 -6.96 -16.98 15.03
N ALA A 372 -6.06 -16.43 14.22
CA ALA A 372 -6.15 -16.50 12.78
C ALA A 372 -4.75 -16.49 12.16
N THR A 373 -4.53 -17.39 11.20
CA THR A 373 -3.29 -17.42 10.42
C THR A 373 -3.63 -17.38 8.93
N ILE A 374 -2.88 -16.61 8.16
CA ILE A 374 -2.98 -16.55 6.70
C ILE A 374 -1.58 -16.70 6.11
N GLY A 375 -1.33 -17.79 5.38
CA GLY A 375 -0.03 -18.04 4.77
C GLY A 375 0.32 -17.03 3.68
N ASN A 376 -0.60 -16.74 2.75
CA ASN A 376 -0.39 -15.68 1.76
C ASN A 376 -1.69 -15.10 1.19
N VAL A 377 -1.61 -13.84 0.75
CA VAL A 377 -2.57 -13.15 -0.12
C VAL A 377 -1.78 -12.43 -1.20
N ASP A 378 -2.16 -12.58 -2.46
CA ASP A 378 -1.56 -11.84 -3.58
C ASP A 378 -2.66 -11.28 -4.48
N LEU A 379 -2.60 -9.98 -4.75
CA LEU A 379 -3.37 -9.31 -5.78
C LEU A 379 -2.42 -8.80 -6.86
N THR A 380 -2.66 -9.18 -8.10
CA THR A 380 -1.99 -8.67 -9.29
C THR A 380 -3.01 -8.06 -10.24
N LEU A 381 -2.78 -6.80 -10.62
CA LEU A 381 -3.61 -6.03 -11.55
C LEU A 381 -2.76 -5.57 -12.72
N ALA A 382 -3.30 -5.62 -13.94
CA ALA A 382 -2.56 -5.22 -15.12
C ALA A 382 -3.46 -4.71 -16.25
N ARG A 383 -2.81 -4.15 -17.28
CA ARG A 383 -3.43 -3.71 -18.54
C ARG A 383 -4.58 -2.73 -18.30
N TYR A 384 -4.27 -1.55 -17.80
CA TYR A 384 -5.30 -0.57 -17.47
C TYR A 384 -5.93 0.04 -18.72
N LEU A 385 -7.26 0.19 -18.71
CA LEU A 385 -8.03 0.95 -19.70
C LEU A 385 -8.94 1.95 -18.97
N ASN A 386 -8.77 3.24 -19.26
CA ASN A 386 -9.49 4.33 -18.59
C ASN A 386 -9.45 4.22 -17.05
N GLY A 387 -8.29 3.90 -16.47
CA GLY A 387 -8.11 3.77 -15.03
C GLY A 387 -8.67 2.49 -14.39
N LEU A 388 -9.18 1.53 -15.18
CA LEU A 388 -9.60 0.21 -14.67
C LEU A 388 -8.65 -0.89 -15.16
N PRO A 389 -8.22 -1.82 -14.28
CA PRO A 389 -7.46 -2.98 -14.71
C PRO A 389 -8.33 -3.86 -15.60
N THR A 390 -7.78 -4.30 -16.73
CA THR A 390 -8.46 -5.27 -17.62
C THR A 390 -7.96 -6.70 -17.42
N SER A 391 -7.01 -6.89 -16.51
CA SER A 391 -6.51 -8.18 -16.05
C SER A 391 -6.39 -8.15 -14.52
N MET A 392 -6.86 -9.20 -13.87
CA MET A 392 -6.75 -9.38 -12.43
C MET A 392 -6.42 -10.83 -12.08
N ASP A 393 -5.60 -11.02 -11.05
CA ASP A 393 -5.33 -12.29 -10.38
C ASP A 393 -5.29 -12.02 -8.88
N LEU A 394 -6.23 -12.60 -8.14
CA LEU A 394 -6.31 -12.53 -6.69
C LEU A 394 -6.21 -13.95 -6.15
N SER A 395 -5.28 -14.20 -5.25
CA SER A 395 -5.15 -15.49 -4.58
C SER A 395 -4.95 -15.33 -3.08
N ALA A 396 -5.41 -16.32 -2.33
CA ALA A 396 -5.07 -16.50 -0.93
C ALA A 396 -4.93 -17.99 -0.64
N ALA A 397 -3.96 -18.38 0.20
CA ALA A 397 -3.80 -19.77 0.62
C ALA A 397 -3.39 -19.85 2.08
N ASN A 398 -3.60 -21.05 2.64
CA ASN A 398 -3.34 -21.36 4.04
C ASN A 398 -4.06 -20.39 4.99
N ILE A 399 -5.34 -20.15 4.72
CA ILE A 399 -6.24 -19.43 5.62
C ILE A 399 -6.66 -20.44 6.68
N LEU A 400 -6.00 -20.38 7.83
CA LEU A 400 -6.17 -21.28 8.95
C LEU A 400 -7.01 -20.62 10.03
N ALA A 401 -8.12 -21.27 10.39
CA ALA A 401 -8.97 -20.86 11.50
C ALA A 401 -9.30 -22.07 12.39
N GLU A 402 -9.03 -21.95 13.69
CA GLU A 402 -9.48 -22.92 14.69
C GLU A 402 -10.99 -22.77 14.90
N LEU A 403 -11.72 -23.88 14.97
CA LEU A 403 -13.13 -23.88 15.32
C LEU A 403 -13.28 -23.78 16.85
N PRO A 404 -13.93 -22.71 17.38
CA PRO A 404 -13.96 -22.44 18.81
C PRO A 404 -14.66 -23.53 19.61
N GLU A 405 -14.13 -23.80 20.81
CA GLU A 405 -14.81 -24.61 21.81
C GLU A 405 -15.99 -23.82 22.39
N ASP A 406 -17.12 -24.49 22.60
CA ASP A 406 -18.33 -23.88 23.17
C ASP A 406 -18.83 -22.63 22.42
N SER A 407 -18.77 -22.66 21.08
CA SER A 407 -19.24 -21.57 20.22
C SER A 407 -20.72 -21.21 20.42
N GLY A 408 -21.52 -22.13 20.95
CA GLY A 408 -22.98 -22.05 21.00
C GLY A 408 -23.66 -22.14 19.63
N ASP A 409 -22.88 -22.34 18.55
CA ASP A 409 -23.37 -22.58 17.20
C ASP A 409 -23.41 -24.10 16.96
N GLU A 410 -24.62 -24.64 16.81
CA GLU A 410 -24.86 -26.07 16.57
C GLU A 410 -24.06 -26.61 15.37
N THR A 411 -23.80 -25.77 14.35
CA THR A 411 -23.03 -26.15 13.16
C THR A 411 -21.55 -26.36 13.50
N VAL A 412 -20.97 -25.44 14.27
CA VAL A 412 -19.57 -25.53 14.70
C VAL A 412 -19.38 -26.71 15.65
N GLU A 413 -20.31 -26.92 16.59
CA GLU A 413 -20.28 -28.08 17.50
C GLU A 413 -20.37 -29.41 16.74
N GLN A 414 -21.22 -29.48 15.71
CA GLN A 414 -21.31 -30.65 14.83
C GLN A 414 -20.02 -30.89 14.05
N LEU A 415 -19.42 -29.85 13.46
CA LEU A 415 -18.15 -29.98 12.74
C LEU A 415 -17.04 -30.51 13.67
N ARG A 416 -16.95 -29.99 14.90
CA ARG A 416 -15.99 -30.47 15.91
C ARG A 416 -16.27 -31.90 16.35
N ALA A 417 -17.52 -32.30 16.52
CA ALA A 417 -17.90 -33.68 16.85
C ALA A 417 -17.46 -34.70 15.78
N LEU A 418 -17.23 -34.25 14.54
CA LEU A 418 -16.74 -35.07 13.43
C LEU A 418 -15.21 -35.09 13.33
N GLY A 419 -14.51 -34.41 14.24
CA GLY A 419 -13.06 -34.31 14.24
C GLY A 419 -12.51 -33.18 13.38
N ILE A 420 -13.35 -32.28 12.87
CA ILE A 420 -12.90 -31.05 12.21
C ILE A 420 -12.67 -30.02 13.30
N THR A 421 -11.41 -29.78 13.63
CA THR A 421 -11.02 -28.81 14.68
C THR A 421 -10.54 -27.48 14.10
N ASP A 422 -10.21 -27.49 12.82
CA ASP A 422 -9.61 -26.38 12.09
C ASP A 422 -10.04 -26.44 10.63
N ILE A 423 -9.97 -25.29 9.97
CA ILE A 423 -10.23 -25.13 8.54
C ILE A 423 -8.96 -24.54 7.92
N ASP A 424 -8.38 -25.24 6.95
CA ASP A 424 -7.38 -24.70 6.02
C ASP A 424 -8.06 -24.45 4.67
N ALA A 425 -8.17 -23.17 4.30
CA ALA A 425 -8.80 -22.75 3.06
C ALA A 425 -7.86 -21.95 2.16
N GLY A 426 -8.15 -21.97 0.87
CA GLY A 426 -7.53 -21.11 -0.12
C GLY A 426 -8.48 -20.82 -1.27
N PHE A 427 -8.25 -19.73 -1.99
CA PHE A 427 -8.99 -19.38 -3.19
C PHE A 427 -8.10 -18.68 -4.21
N ARG A 428 -8.50 -18.74 -5.47
CA ARG A 428 -7.92 -17.92 -6.54
C ARG A 428 -8.98 -17.46 -7.51
N VAL A 429 -8.89 -16.21 -7.95
CA VAL A 429 -9.77 -15.57 -8.94
C VAL A 429 -8.88 -14.86 -9.95
N ALA A 430 -8.82 -15.39 -11.17
CA ALA A 430 -8.07 -14.84 -12.28
C ALA A 430 -8.99 -14.59 -13.48
N ALA A 431 -8.99 -13.36 -13.98
CA ALA A 431 -9.78 -12.96 -15.13
C ALA A 431 -9.04 -11.92 -15.98
N ALA A 432 -9.17 -12.05 -17.30
CA ALA A 432 -8.57 -11.13 -18.25
C ALA A 432 -9.51 -10.81 -19.41
N TRP A 433 -9.61 -9.53 -19.73
CA TRP A 433 -10.29 -9.06 -20.93
C TRP A 433 -9.39 -9.24 -22.15
N ASP A 434 -9.99 -9.74 -23.22
CA ASP A 434 -9.40 -9.93 -24.53
C ASP A 434 -10.08 -8.97 -25.51
N GLU A 435 -9.38 -7.88 -25.81
CA GLU A 435 -9.83 -6.84 -26.74
C GLU A 435 -10.11 -7.39 -28.14
N ALA A 436 -9.26 -8.30 -28.64
CA ALA A 436 -9.35 -8.81 -30.01
C ALA A 436 -10.61 -9.65 -30.22
N ASN A 437 -11.03 -10.37 -29.18
CA ASN A 437 -12.22 -11.22 -29.22
C ASN A 437 -13.46 -10.60 -28.57
N SER A 438 -13.34 -9.40 -27.99
CA SER A 438 -14.40 -8.76 -27.19
C SER A 438 -15.00 -9.73 -26.16
N SER A 439 -14.12 -10.31 -25.35
CA SER A 439 -14.48 -11.32 -24.35
C SER A 439 -13.73 -11.12 -23.04
N ILE A 440 -14.34 -11.54 -21.92
CA ILE A 440 -13.63 -11.73 -20.65
C ILE A 440 -13.41 -13.23 -20.47
N ASN A 441 -12.17 -13.62 -20.30
CA ASN A 441 -11.78 -14.98 -19.95
C ASN A 441 -11.70 -15.07 -18.43
N ILE A 442 -12.54 -15.93 -17.85
CA ILE A 442 -12.40 -16.37 -16.46
C ILE A 442 -11.40 -17.52 -16.52
N GLU A 443 -10.14 -17.22 -16.25
CA GLU A 443 -9.05 -18.19 -16.32
C GLU A 443 -9.16 -19.21 -15.19
N GLU A 444 -9.49 -18.72 -13.99
CA GLU A 444 -9.69 -19.53 -12.80
C GLU A 444 -10.57 -18.81 -11.79
N MET A 445 -11.53 -19.53 -11.22
CA MET A 445 -12.20 -19.22 -9.97
C MET A 445 -12.20 -20.49 -9.14
N SER A 446 -11.30 -20.58 -8.18
CA SER A 446 -11.13 -21.78 -7.37
C SER A 446 -11.28 -21.49 -5.88
N PHE A 447 -11.82 -22.48 -5.17
CA PHE A 447 -11.87 -22.55 -3.72
C PHE A 447 -11.41 -23.94 -3.29
N THR A 448 -10.49 -24.00 -2.35
CA THR A 448 -9.91 -25.24 -1.82
C THR A 448 -10.06 -25.25 -0.31
N GLY A 449 -10.58 -26.34 0.24
CA GLY A 449 -10.44 -26.69 1.65
C GLY A 449 -9.54 -27.91 1.78
N ALA A 450 -8.47 -27.84 2.56
CA ALA A 450 -7.59 -28.98 2.78
C ALA A 450 -8.38 -30.15 3.37
N ASP A 451 -8.14 -31.36 2.86
CA ASP A 451 -8.85 -32.58 3.23
C ASP A 451 -10.39 -32.53 3.07
N LEU A 452 -10.93 -31.49 2.43
CA LEU A 452 -12.35 -31.32 2.16
C LEU A 452 -12.63 -31.49 0.67
N ALA A 453 -12.50 -30.42 -0.11
CA ALA A 453 -12.76 -30.40 -1.54
C ALA A 453 -12.11 -29.19 -2.20
N THR A 454 -11.86 -29.32 -3.51
CA THR A 454 -11.51 -28.20 -4.39
C THR A 454 -12.61 -28.02 -5.42
N VAL A 455 -13.10 -26.81 -5.56
CA VAL A 455 -13.99 -26.38 -6.65
C VAL A 455 -13.21 -25.46 -7.55
N PHE A 456 -13.22 -25.72 -8.86
CA PHE A 456 -12.57 -24.91 -9.89
C PHE A 456 -13.60 -24.55 -10.96
N LEU A 457 -13.65 -23.29 -11.35
CA LEU A 457 -14.51 -22.77 -12.40
C LEU A 457 -13.66 -21.98 -13.41
N ALA A 458 -13.85 -22.24 -14.69
CA ALA A 458 -13.32 -21.42 -15.78
C ALA A 458 -14.41 -21.12 -16.80
N GLY A 459 -14.24 -20.09 -17.62
CA GLY A 459 -15.26 -19.74 -18.60
C GLY A 459 -14.93 -18.54 -19.48
N THR A 460 -15.87 -18.24 -20.37
CA THR A 460 -15.77 -17.10 -21.28
C THR A 460 -17.08 -16.32 -21.31
N ILE A 461 -16.97 -15.02 -21.07
CA ILE A 461 -18.01 -14.03 -21.27
C ILE A 461 -17.76 -13.37 -22.63
N ALA A 462 -18.68 -13.49 -23.57
CA ALA A 462 -18.65 -12.86 -24.88
C ALA A 462 -19.33 -11.48 -24.88
N ASN A 463 -19.15 -10.73 -25.96
CA ASN A 463 -19.65 -9.36 -26.13
C ASN A 463 -19.16 -8.38 -25.05
N ALA A 464 -18.03 -8.67 -24.43
CA ALA A 464 -17.36 -7.75 -23.54
C ALA A 464 -16.51 -6.79 -24.39
N THR A 465 -17.09 -5.68 -24.84
CA THR A 465 -16.37 -4.68 -25.66
C THR A 465 -15.61 -3.69 -24.79
N ALA A 466 -14.78 -2.84 -25.41
CA ALA A 466 -14.07 -1.75 -24.73
C ALA A 466 -15.02 -0.78 -24.01
N ASP A 467 -16.28 -0.70 -24.45
CA ASP A 467 -17.31 0.14 -23.84
C ASP A 467 -17.61 -0.25 -22.38
N LEU A 468 -17.32 -1.49 -21.96
CA LEU A 468 -17.37 -1.89 -20.54
C LEU A 468 -16.48 -1.02 -19.64
N PHE A 469 -15.41 -0.46 -20.21
CA PHE A 469 -14.45 0.39 -19.52
C PHE A 469 -14.64 1.86 -19.86
N ALA A 470 -15.74 2.23 -20.53
CA ALA A 470 -16.03 3.63 -20.88
C ALA A 470 -16.13 4.51 -19.63
N LEU A 471 -15.72 5.77 -19.75
CA LEU A 471 -15.88 6.77 -18.69
C LEU A 471 -17.36 7.15 -18.48
N ASP A 472 -18.15 7.10 -19.56
CA ASP A 472 -19.60 7.31 -19.51
C ASP A 472 -20.31 6.10 -18.90
N THR A 473 -21.01 6.33 -17.79
CA THR A 473 -21.63 5.24 -17.00
C THR A 473 -22.77 4.57 -17.76
N ASP A 474 -23.53 5.32 -18.56
CA ASP A 474 -24.64 4.77 -19.35
C ASP A 474 -24.12 3.85 -20.45
N THR A 475 -23.02 4.24 -21.11
CA THR A 475 -22.31 3.42 -22.11
C THR A 475 -21.76 2.14 -21.48
N ALA A 476 -21.09 2.24 -20.33
CA ALA A 476 -20.55 1.08 -19.62
C ALA A 476 -21.65 0.14 -19.13
N LEU A 477 -22.75 0.67 -18.59
CA LEU A 477 -23.90 -0.13 -18.15
C LEU A 477 -24.59 -0.83 -19.34
N ALA A 478 -24.77 -0.13 -20.46
CA ALA A 478 -25.34 -0.70 -21.68
C ALA A 478 -24.47 -1.84 -22.22
N ALA A 479 -23.14 -1.65 -22.25
CA ALA A 479 -22.20 -2.71 -22.59
C ALA A 479 -22.30 -3.88 -21.60
N GLY A 480 -22.38 -3.61 -20.29
CA GLY A 480 -22.54 -4.60 -19.23
C GLY A 480 -23.79 -5.44 -19.37
N MET A 481 -24.90 -4.86 -19.81
CA MET A 481 -26.15 -5.61 -20.07
C MET A 481 -26.08 -6.45 -21.36
N SER A 482 -25.13 -6.16 -22.26
CA SER A 482 -24.98 -6.83 -23.56
C SER A 482 -24.08 -8.06 -23.52
N VAL A 483 -23.38 -8.27 -22.41
CA VAL A 483 -22.48 -9.42 -22.24
C VAL A 483 -23.28 -10.72 -22.22
N ALA A 484 -22.64 -11.81 -22.64
CA ALA A 484 -23.26 -13.12 -22.67
C ALA A 484 -22.29 -14.22 -22.23
N VAL A 485 -22.75 -15.18 -21.44
CA VAL A 485 -21.92 -16.32 -21.03
C VAL A 485 -21.86 -17.33 -22.18
N LYS A 486 -20.68 -17.50 -22.77
CA LYS A 486 -20.46 -18.42 -23.90
C LYS A 486 -20.22 -19.85 -23.43
N GLY A 487 -19.50 -20.01 -22.32
CA GLY A 487 -19.22 -21.32 -21.74
C GLY A 487 -18.68 -21.23 -20.32
N LEU A 488 -18.93 -22.29 -19.56
CA LEU A 488 -18.45 -22.52 -18.21
C LEU A 488 -17.95 -23.95 -18.08
N ASP A 489 -16.85 -24.14 -17.37
CA ASP A 489 -16.28 -25.44 -17.00
C ASP A 489 -16.15 -25.49 -15.49
N LEU A 490 -16.92 -26.36 -14.85
CA LEU A 490 -16.89 -26.61 -13.42
C LEU A 490 -16.15 -27.93 -13.18
N THR A 491 -15.15 -27.92 -12.32
CA THR A 491 -14.48 -29.13 -11.83
C THR A 491 -14.56 -29.17 -10.31
N VAL A 492 -15.01 -30.28 -9.76
CA VAL A 492 -15.07 -30.52 -8.32
C VAL A 492 -14.20 -31.73 -8.00
N THR A 493 -13.26 -31.58 -7.08
CA THR A 493 -12.39 -32.65 -6.59
C THR A 493 -12.69 -32.88 -5.12
N ASP A 494 -13.11 -34.10 -4.78
CA ASP A 494 -13.35 -34.52 -3.40
C ASP A 494 -12.04 -34.97 -2.75
N ALA A 495 -11.64 -34.30 -1.68
CA ALA A 495 -10.45 -34.63 -0.89
C ALA A 495 -10.80 -35.30 0.45
N GLY A 496 -12.10 -35.47 0.77
CA GLY A 496 -12.56 -36.07 2.03
C GLY A 496 -13.93 -35.56 2.49
N LEU A 497 -14.43 -34.46 1.92
CA LEU A 497 -15.73 -33.88 2.26
C LEU A 497 -16.88 -34.87 2.12
N SER A 498 -16.88 -35.71 1.08
CA SER A 498 -17.94 -36.70 0.87
C SER A 498 -17.99 -37.76 1.97
N ASP A 499 -16.82 -38.14 2.50
CA ASP A 499 -16.69 -39.09 3.62
C ASP A 499 -17.22 -38.45 4.92
N ILE A 500 -16.89 -37.19 5.18
CA ILE A 500 -17.37 -36.41 6.33
C ILE A 500 -18.89 -36.28 6.31
N VAL A 501 -19.47 -35.77 5.21
CA VAL A 501 -20.93 -35.57 5.10
C VAL A 501 -21.68 -36.88 5.29
N LEU A 502 -21.18 -37.98 4.74
CA LEU A 502 -21.81 -39.29 4.92
C LEU A 502 -21.71 -39.80 6.36
N ALA A 503 -20.63 -39.50 7.08
CA ALA A 503 -20.50 -39.84 8.49
C ALA A 503 -21.54 -39.09 9.34
N VAL A 504 -21.77 -37.79 9.08
CA VAL A 504 -22.81 -36.99 9.75
C VAL A 504 -24.18 -37.62 9.57
N VAL A 505 -24.57 -37.79 8.32
CA VAL A 505 -25.92 -38.25 7.98
C VAL A 505 -26.15 -39.68 8.48
N ALA A 506 -25.11 -40.52 8.45
CA ALA A 506 -25.15 -41.86 9.03
C ALA A 506 -25.37 -41.84 10.54
N ALA A 507 -24.68 -40.94 11.26
CA ALA A 507 -24.86 -40.78 12.71
C ALA A 507 -26.28 -40.31 13.06
N GLU A 508 -26.81 -39.31 12.34
CA GLU A 508 -28.18 -38.83 12.52
C GLU A 508 -29.25 -39.91 12.26
N GLN A 509 -29.03 -40.74 11.24
CA GLN A 509 -29.96 -41.79 10.85
C GLN A 509 -29.74 -43.12 11.57
N GLY A 510 -28.71 -43.22 12.42
CA GLY A 510 -28.32 -44.48 13.08
C GLY A 510 -27.95 -45.58 12.09
N ALA A 511 -27.39 -45.22 10.94
CA ALA A 511 -27.02 -46.11 9.84
C ALA A 511 -25.49 -46.17 9.66
N ASP A 512 -25.02 -47.08 8.81
CA ASP A 512 -23.60 -47.19 8.46
C ASP A 512 -23.30 -46.35 7.18
N PRO A 513 -22.24 -45.51 7.15
CA PRO A 513 -21.92 -44.67 6.00
C PRO A 513 -21.77 -45.43 4.68
N ALA A 514 -21.22 -46.65 4.72
CA ALA A 514 -21.04 -47.48 3.52
C ALA A 514 -22.39 -48.00 2.99
N THR A 515 -23.39 -48.15 3.85
CA THR A 515 -24.75 -48.52 3.44
C THR A 515 -25.53 -47.34 2.85
N LEU A 516 -25.28 -46.12 3.33
CA LEU A 516 -25.93 -44.91 2.84
C LEU A 516 -25.33 -44.39 1.53
N ARG A 517 -24.01 -44.53 1.32
CA ARG A 517 -23.31 -43.99 0.14
C ARG A 517 -23.95 -44.37 -1.21
N PRO A 518 -24.29 -45.65 -1.49
CA PRO A 518 -24.96 -46.01 -2.74
C PRO A 518 -26.37 -45.42 -2.86
N VAL A 519 -27.07 -45.24 -1.74
CA VAL A 519 -28.41 -44.64 -1.69
C VAL A 519 -28.31 -43.16 -2.07
N PHE A 520 -27.39 -42.42 -1.46
CA PHE A 520 -27.15 -41.01 -1.78
C PHE A 520 -26.68 -40.81 -3.22
N ALA A 521 -25.79 -41.66 -3.73
CA ALA A 521 -25.37 -41.60 -5.12
C ALA A 521 -26.55 -41.84 -6.09
N GLY A 522 -27.43 -42.81 -5.77
CA GLY A 522 -28.64 -43.07 -6.56
C GLY A 522 -29.66 -41.92 -6.48
N LEU A 523 -29.83 -41.33 -5.30
CA LEU A 523 -30.69 -40.17 -5.10
C LEU A 523 -30.16 -38.95 -5.86
N ALA A 524 -28.87 -38.65 -5.77
CA ALA A 524 -28.24 -37.54 -6.50
C ALA A 524 -28.40 -37.71 -8.01
N GLN A 525 -28.15 -38.91 -8.54
CA GLN A 525 -28.40 -39.23 -9.94
C GLN A 525 -29.86 -39.02 -10.34
N GLY A 526 -30.81 -39.56 -9.56
CA GLY A 526 -32.24 -39.45 -9.83
C GLY A 526 -32.72 -38.00 -9.79
N SER A 527 -32.28 -37.23 -8.80
CA SER A 527 -32.61 -35.81 -8.62
C SER A 527 -32.14 -34.97 -9.80
N VAL A 528 -30.91 -35.19 -10.29
CA VAL A 528 -30.37 -34.43 -11.43
C VAL A 528 -31.10 -34.81 -12.72
N ILE A 529 -31.38 -36.10 -12.95
CA ILE A 529 -32.15 -36.54 -14.12
C ILE A 529 -33.56 -35.92 -14.09
N ALA A 530 -34.20 -35.87 -12.92
CA ALA A 530 -35.52 -35.28 -12.75
C ALA A 530 -35.49 -33.75 -12.97
N MET A 531 -34.51 -33.05 -12.40
CA MET A 531 -34.34 -31.59 -12.54
C MET A 531 -34.05 -31.19 -13.99
N MET A 532 -33.32 -32.03 -14.73
CA MET A 532 -33.06 -31.79 -16.15
C MET A 532 -34.24 -32.10 -17.07
N ALA A 533 -35.40 -32.51 -16.52
CA ALA A 533 -36.69 -32.61 -17.22
C ALA A 533 -36.66 -33.30 -18.59
N GLY A 534 -35.81 -34.32 -18.76
CA GLY A 534 -35.67 -35.08 -20.02
C GLY A 534 -34.71 -34.49 -21.06
N ALA A 535 -33.85 -33.54 -20.69
CA ALA A 535 -32.76 -33.09 -21.55
C ALA A 535 -31.87 -34.25 -22.01
N ALA A 536 -31.36 -34.18 -23.24
CA ALA A 536 -30.63 -35.28 -23.89
C ALA A 536 -29.40 -35.75 -23.09
N ASP A 537 -28.76 -34.83 -22.36
CA ASP A 537 -27.54 -35.08 -21.59
C ASP A 537 -27.80 -35.51 -20.14
N ALA A 538 -29.06 -35.54 -19.68
CA ALA A 538 -29.44 -35.79 -18.29
C ALA A 538 -28.92 -37.13 -17.76
N ALA A 539 -29.02 -38.18 -18.58
CA ALA A 539 -28.56 -39.52 -18.20
C ALA A 539 -27.05 -39.56 -17.98
N LYS A 540 -26.26 -38.91 -18.87
CA LYS A 540 -24.79 -38.88 -18.76
C LYS A 540 -24.33 -38.05 -17.57
N LEU A 541 -24.93 -36.87 -17.34
CA LEU A 541 -24.63 -36.06 -16.17
C LEU A 541 -24.98 -36.80 -14.89
N GLY A 542 -26.15 -37.43 -14.82
CA GLY A 542 -26.56 -38.23 -13.67
C GLY A 542 -25.62 -39.41 -13.39
N GLU A 543 -25.11 -40.07 -14.43
CA GLU A 543 -24.12 -41.16 -14.29
C GLU A 543 -22.76 -40.65 -13.78
N ALA A 544 -22.27 -39.51 -14.28
CA ALA A 544 -21.05 -38.89 -13.80
C ALA A 544 -21.17 -38.50 -12.32
N ILE A 545 -22.28 -37.88 -11.93
CA ILE A 545 -22.58 -37.51 -10.53
C ILE A 545 -22.69 -38.76 -9.65
N ASN A 546 -23.35 -39.83 -10.12
CA ASN A 546 -23.40 -41.09 -9.39
C ASN A 546 -21.99 -41.64 -9.13
N THR A 547 -21.15 -41.66 -10.16
CA THR A 547 -19.79 -42.19 -10.09
C THR A 547 -18.93 -41.41 -9.09
N PHE A 548 -19.06 -40.08 -9.09
CA PHE A 548 -18.42 -39.20 -8.12
C PHE A 548 -18.94 -39.41 -6.69
N VAL A 549 -20.27 -39.27 -6.46
CA VAL A 549 -20.88 -39.38 -5.11
C VAL A 549 -20.75 -40.80 -4.52
N SER A 550 -20.68 -41.83 -5.37
CA SER A 550 -20.42 -43.21 -4.91
C SER A 550 -18.97 -43.45 -4.47
N GLY A 551 -18.07 -42.47 -4.65
CA GLY A 551 -16.66 -42.55 -4.31
C GLY A 551 -15.81 -43.38 -5.30
N LYS A 552 -16.36 -43.72 -6.48
CA LYS A 552 -15.62 -44.43 -7.53
C LYS A 552 -14.71 -43.52 -8.35
N ALA A 553 -15.03 -42.24 -8.37
CA ALA A 553 -14.26 -41.16 -8.96
C ALA A 553 -14.02 -40.10 -7.87
N LYS A 554 -12.88 -39.41 -7.94
CA LYS A 554 -12.52 -38.33 -7.03
C LYS A 554 -12.65 -36.95 -7.66
N THR A 555 -12.86 -36.89 -8.97
CA THR A 555 -13.08 -35.63 -9.68
C THR A 555 -14.33 -35.73 -10.55
N LEU A 556 -15.15 -34.68 -10.54
CA LEU A 556 -16.29 -34.47 -11.41
C LEU A 556 -16.07 -33.21 -12.25
N ALA A 557 -16.05 -33.34 -13.56
CA ALA A 557 -15.94 -32.22 -14.50
C ALA A 557 -17.25 -32.05 -15.28
N ILE A 558 -17.80 -30.84 -15.29
CA ILE A 558 -19.02 -30.45 -15.99
C ILE A 558 -18.71 -29.28 -16.91
N GLY A 559 -18.93 -29.47 -18.21
CA GLY A 559 -18.80 -28.43 -19.22
C GLY A 559 -20.16 -27.98 -19.71
N ILE A 560 -20.40 -26.67 -19.68
CA ILE A 560 -21.61 -26.03 -20.19
C ILE A 560 -21.21 -25.12 -21.34
N ARG A 561 -21.85 -25.27 -22.50
CA ARG A 561 -21.60 -24.42 -23.68
C ARG A 561 -22.92 -23.91 -24.25
N ALA A 562 -23.01 -22.61 -24.54
CA ALA A 562 -24.17 -22.05 -25.22
C ALA A 562 -24.30 -22.65 -26.63
N LYS A 563 -25.54 -22.90 -27.08
CA LYS A 563 -25.83 -23.42 -28.42
C LYS A 563 -25.80 -22.35 -29.50
N GLN A 564 -25.93 -21.09 -29.12
CA GLN A 564 -26.03 -19.94 -30.03
C GLN A 564 -25.07 -18.85 -29.59
N ASP A 565 -24.50 -18.14 -30.56
CA ASP A 565 -23.76 -16.90 -30.32
C ASP A 565 -24.75 -15.76 -30.00
N PRO A 566 -24.39 -14.80 -29.13
CA PRO A 566 -23.10 -14.68 -28.44
C PRO A 566 -22.97 -15.56 -27.18
N GLY A 567 -24.06 -16.13 -26.68
CA GLY A 567 -24.10 -16.93 -25.46
C GLY A 567 -25.44 -16.81 -24.73
N LEU A 568 -25.45 -17.13 -23.43
CA LEU A 568 -26.58 -16.84 -22.53
C LEU A 568 -26.51 -15.39 -22.05
N SER A 569 -27.55 -14.62 -22.34
CA SER A 569 -27.67 -13.21 -21.98
C SER A 569 -28.28 -13.01 -20.59
N LEU A 570 -28.18 -11.81 -20.03
CA LEU A 570 -28.80 -11.46 -18.74
C LEU A 570 -30.32 -11.78 -18.69
N PRO A 571 -31.14 -11.47 -19.71
CA PRO A 571 -32.53 -11.92 -19.76
C PRO A 571 -32.73 -13.43 -19.67
N ASP A 572 -31.79 -14.23 -20.18
CA ASP A 572 -31.86 -15.69 -20.06
C ASP A 572 -31.69 -16.12 -18.60
N PHE A 573 -30.81 -15.47 -17.84
CA PHE A 573 -30.62 -15.72 -16.42
C PHE A 573 -31.78 -15.22 -15.57
N ILE A 574 -32.38 -14.06 -15.89
CA ILE A 574 -33.60 -13.56 -15.23
C ILE A 574 -34.75 -14.56 -15.42
N ALA A 575 -34.93 -15.09 -16.64
CA ALA A 575 -35.94 -16.12 -16.88
C ALA A 575 -35.63 -17.42 -16.12
N ALA A 576 -34.35 -17.75 -15.94
CA ALA A 576 -33.92 -18.94 -15.21
C ALA A 576 -34.15 -18.85 -13.70
N GLU A 577 -34.25 -17.64 -13.13
CA GLU A 577 -34.59 -17.43 -11.71
C GLU A 577 -36.01 -17.92 -11.40
N GLU A 578 -36.95 -17.70 -12.32
CA GLU A 578 -38.33 -18.21 -12.21
C GLU A 578 -38.42 -19.70 -12.60
N ASP A 579 -37.72 -20.11 -13.66
CA ASP A 579 -37.70 -21.48 -14.16
C ASP A 579 -36.31 -21.86 -14.72
N PRO A 580 -35.47 -22.57 -13.93
CA PRO A 580 -34.13 -22.99 -14.35
C PRO A 580 -34.10 -23.89 -15.60
N THR A 581 -35.22 -24.57 -15.91
CA THR A 581 -35.27 -25.48 -17.07
C THR A 581 -35.21 -24.74 -18.41
N THR A 582 -35.50 -23.44 -18.42
CA THR A 582 -35.42 -22.57 -19.60
C THR A 582 -34.01 -22.51 -20.19
N LEU A 583 -32.97 -22.73 -19.38
CA LEU A 583 -31.57 -22.76 -19.83
C LEU A 583 -31.20 -24.08 -20.52
N LEU A 584 -31.83 -25.20 -20.17
CA LEU A 584 -31.48 -26.54 -20.69
C LEU A 584 -31.68 -26.63 -22.22
N GLY A 585 -32.67 -25.91 -22.75
CA GLY A 585 -32.87 -25.78 -24.19
C GLY A 585 -31.75 -25.03 -24.90
N LYS A 586 -31.02 -24.16 -24.19
CA LYS A 586 -30.06 -23.19 -24.73
C LYS A 586 -28.59 -23.61 -24.59
N VAL A 587 -28.31 -24.65 -23.79
CA VAL A 587 -26.94 -25.14 -23.57
C VAL A 587 -26.75 -26.59 -23.98
N ASN A 588 -25.51 -26.95 -24.32
CA ASN A 588 -25.02 -28.32 -24.36
C ASN A 588 -24.29 -28.59 -23.04
N ILE A 589 -24.52 -29.76 -22.45
CA ILE A 589 -23.91 -30.15 -21.18
C ILE A 589 -23.08 -31.41 -21.40
N SER A 590 -21.80 -31.35 -21.06
CA SER A 590 -20.92 -32.52 -20.97
C SER A 590 -20.54 -32.77 -19.52
N ALA A 591 -20.40 -34.04 -19.15
CA ALA A 591 -19.97 -34.42 -17.81
C ALA A 591 -19.05 -35.64 -17.86
N GLU A 592 -18.04 -35.64 -17.01
CA GLU A 592 -17.09 -36.74 -16.86
C GLU A 592 -16.71 -36.87 -15.38
N ALA A 593 -16.56 -38.11 -14.90
CA ALA A 593 -16.06 -38.39 -13.56
C ALA A 593 -14.79 -39.26 -13.67
N LYS A 594 -13.73 -38.91 -12.95
CA LYS A 594 -12.40 -39.54 -13.00
C LYS A 594 -11.88 -39.95 -11.63
#